data_AF-A0A1P8YH34-F1
#
_entry.id   AF-A0A1P8YH34-F1
#
_cell.length_a   1.000
_cell.length_b   1.000
_cell.length_c   1.000
_cell.angle_alpha   90.00
_cell.angle_beta   90.00
_cell.angle_gamma   90.00
#
_symmetry.space_group_name_H-M   'P 1'
#
loop_
_entity.id
_entity.type
_entity.pdbx_description
1 polymer ?
#
loop_
_entity_poly.entity_id
_entity_poly.type
_entity_poly.pdbx_seq_one_letter_code
_entity_poly.pdbx_strand_id
1 'polypeptide(L)'
;MADQAKLLDYLKRVTAELYQTREKLREAEGVSREPIAVIGMGCRYPGGVRSPEDLWRLVESGSDTVTGFPEDRGWGIADLYDPKAEQSGKTYTVQGSFLDDPAGFDPEVFGISPREALAMDPQQRLLLETSWETFEHAGIDPRSVHGAQVGVFTGLSGIDYAARAGGAPPRTSRVTSSPATP
;
A
#
# COMPACT_ATOMS: atom_id res chain seq x y z
N MET A 1 -53.87 32.58 30.06
CA MET A 1 -53.49 32.93 28.67
C MET A 1 -51.97 33.11 28.51
N ALA A 2 -51.28 33.88 29.37
CA ALA A 2 -49.82 34.07 29.28
C ALA A 2 -48.99 32.78 29.46
N ASP A 3 -49.47 31.83 30.27
CA ASP A 3 -48.77 30.58 30.57
C ASP A 3 -48.74 29.59 29.39
N GLN A 4 -49.85 29.51 28.64
CA GLN A 4 -49.97 28.63 27.48
C GLN A 4 -49.14 29.11 26.28
N ALA A 5 -49.01 30.43 26.11
CA ALA A 5 -48.13 31.02 25.08
C ALA A 5 -46.65 30.74 25.39
N LYS A 6 -46.26 30.83 26.67
CA LYS A 6 -44.91 30.51 27.14
C LYS A 6 -44.60 29.02 26.98
N LEU A 7 -45.56 28.15 27.29
CA LEU A 7 -45.43 26.70 27.08
C LEU A 7 -45.24 26.35 25.59
N LEU A 8 -46.00 26.99 24.69
CA LEU A 8 -45.86 26.81 23.24
C LEU A 8 -44.50 27.26 22.72
N ASP A 9 -43.96 28.35 23.25
CA ASP A 9 -42.63 28.86 22.89
C ASP A 9 -41.53 27.88 23.33
N TYR A 10 -41.59 27.39 24.56
CA TYR A 10 -40.68 26.35 25.04
C TYR A 10 -40.77 25.07 24.21
N LEU A 11 -41.98 24.61 23.88
CA LEU A 11 -42.17 23.40 23.08
C LEU A 11 -41.58 23.57 21.67
N LYS A 12 -41.76 24.72 21.03
CA LYS A 12 -41.15 25.04 19.73
C LYS A 12 -39.63 25.05 19.80
N ARG A 13 -39.06 25.63 20.86
CA ARG A 13 -37.62 25.68 21.05
C ARG A 13 -37.03 24.29 21.27
N VAL A 14 -37.63 23.50 22.16
CA VAL A 14 -37.18 22.13 22.47
C VAL A 14 -37.33 21.22 21.25
N THR A 15 -38.42 21.34 20.48
CA THR A 15 -38.57 20.56 19.25
C THR A 15 -37.54 20.96 18.20
N ALA A 16 -37.25 22.25 18.00
CA ALA A 16 -36.20 22.71 17.10
C ALA A 16 -34.80 22.22 17.52
N GLU A 17 -34.47 22.30 18.82
CA GLU A 17 -33.23 21.78 19.39
C GLU A 17 -33.10 20.26 19.21
N LEU A 18 -34.20 19.51 19.39
CA LEU A 18 -34.23 18.06 19.15
C LEU A 18 -34.00 17.71 17.68
N TYR A 19 -34.60 18.45 16.74
CA TYR A 19 -34.37 18.24 15.31
C TYR A 19 -32.92 18.51 14.93
N GLN A 20 -32.36 19.65 15.38
CA GLN A 20 -30.94 19.97 15.14
C GLN A 20 -30.00 18.93 15.74
N THR A 21 -30.29 18.45 16.94
CA THR A 21 -29.48 17.42 17.61
C THR A 21 -29.55 16.09 16.84
N ARG A 22 -30.74 15.72 16.34
CA ARG A 22 -30.92 14.52 15.52
C ARG A 22 -30.21 14.60 14.18
N GLU A 23 -30.19 15.76 13.52
CA GLU A 23 -29.44 15.94 12.28
C GLU A 23 -27.93 15.82 12.52
N LYS A 24 -27.39 16.51 13.53
CA LYS A 24 -25.97 16.38 13.89
C LYS A 24 -25.58 14.95 14.24
N LEU A 25 -26.45 14.22 14.95
CA LEU A 25 -26.21 12.81 15.25
C LEU A 25 -26.19 11.96 13.97
N ARG A 26 -27.11 12.19 13.04
CA ARG A 26 -27.13 11.49 11.75
C ARG A 26 -25.91 11.80 10.89
N GLU A 27 -25.46 13.05 10.86
CA GLU A 27 -24.23 13.44 10.16
C GLU A 27 -23.02 12.74 10.77
N ALA A 28 -22.88 12.77 12.10
CA ALA A 28 -21.77 12.10 12.79
C ALA A 28 -21.79 10.57 12.61
N GLU A 29 -22.97 9.94 12.72
CA GLU A 29 -23.15 8.51 12.44
C GLU A 29 -22.92 8.19 10.97
N GLY A 30 -23.30 9.09 10.06
CA GLY A 30 -23.08 8.97 8.62
C GLY A 30 -21.61 8.98 8.27
N VAL A 31 -20.83 9.94 8.80
CA VAL A 31 -19.37 10.00 8.62
C VAL A 31 -18.69 8.76 9.18
N SER A 32 -19.11 8.27 10.35
CA SER A 32 -18.55 7.05 10.95
C SER A 32 -18.90 5.78 10.18
N ARG A 33 -19.95 5.80 9.36
CA ARG A 33 -20.46 4.63 8.62
C ARG A 33 -20.36 4.80 7.11
N GLU A 34 -19.63 5.80 6.66
CA GLU A 34 -19.45 6.08 5.23
C GLU A 34 -18.69 4.90 4.59
N PRO A 35 -19.29 4.20 3.61
CA PRO A 35 -18.62 3.10 2.94
C PRO A 35 -17.41 3.60 2.15
N ILE A 36 -16.28 2.91 2.25
CA ILE A 36 -15.09 3.21 1.46
C ILE A 36 -15.15 2.43 0.15
N ALA A 37 -15.15 3.14 -0.97
CA ALA A 37 -15.11 2.54 -2.29
C ALA A 37 -13.68 2.14 -2.68
N VAL A 38 -13.49 0.89 -3.10
CA VAL A 38 -12.27 0.45 -3.78
C VAL A 38 -12.46 0.69 -5.27
N ILE A 39 -11.82 1.73 -5.79
CA ILE A 39 -12.02 2.20 -7.17
C ILE A 39 -10.91 1.79 -8.14
N GLY A 40 -9.78 1.29 -7.64
CA GLY A 40 -8.66 0.80 -8.44
C GLY A 40 -7.80 -0.16 -7.63
N MET A 41 -7.10 -1.04 -8.32
CA MET A 41 -6.21 -2.04 -7.72
C MET A 41 -5.03 -2.29 -8.66
N GLY A 42 -3.82 -2.26 -8.14
CA GLY A 42 -2.60 -2.71 -8.82
C GLY A 42 -1.92 -3.79 -7.98
N CYS A 43 -1.36 -4.80 -8.62
CA CYS A 43 -0.72 -5.89 -7.89
C CYS A 43 0.41 -6.58 -8.68
N ARG A 44 1.26 -7.25 -7.92
CA ARG A 44 2.32 -8.13 -8.42
C ARG A 44 2.32 -9.38 -7.56
N TYR A 45 2.11 -10.52 -8.19
CA TYR A 45 2.16 -11.82 -7.53
C TYR A 45 3.01 -12.82 -8.32
N PRO A 46 3.49 -13.89 -7.68
CA PRO A 46 4.20 -14.96 -8.36
C PRO A 46 3.38 -15.60 -9.50
N GLY A 47 4.09 -16.23 -10.44
CA GLY A 47 3.45 -16.90 -11.59
C GLY A 47 3.02 -15.93 -12.69
N GLY A 48 3.77 -14.85 -12.90
CA GLY A 48 3.52 -13.87 -13.96
C GLY A 48 2.32 -12.95 -13.74
N VAL A 49 1.75 -12.91 -12.54
CA VAL A 49 0.58 -12.07 -12.24
C VAL A 49 0.98 -10.61 -12.10
N ARG A 50 0.51 -9.78 -13.04
CA ARG A 50 0.79 -8.34 -13.10
C ARG A 50 -0.45 -7.46 -12.98
N SER A 51 -1.64 -8.05 -12.89
CA SER A 51 -2.91 -7.33 -12.79
C SER A 51 -3.93 -8.08 -11.92
N PRO A 52 -4.98 -7.39 -11.42
CA PRO A 52 -6.10 -8.05 -10.75
C PRO A 52 -6.78 -9.11 -11.61
N GLU A 53 -6.82 -8.93 -12.93
CA GLU A 53 -7.38 -9.87 -13.89
C GLU A 53 -6.51 -11.13 -14.01
N ASP A 54 -5.18 -10.98 -14.02
CA ASP A 54 -4.25 -12.11 -13.95
C ASP A 54 -4.43 -12.89 -12.66
N LEU A 55 -4.56 -12.19 -11.53
CA LEU A 55 -4.80 -12.80 -10.24
C LEU A 55 -6.11 -13.59 -10.26
N TRP A 56 -7.17 -13.02 -10.82
CA TRP A 56 -8.46 -13.70 -10.94
C TRP A 56 -8.35 -14.98 -11.77
N ARG A 57 -7.66 -14.93 -12.92
CA ARG A 57 -7.42 -16.11 -13.75
C ARG A 57 -6.65 -17.19 -13.01
N LEU A 58 -5.63 -16.81 -12.23
CA LEU A 58 -4.85 -17.73 -11.42
C LEU A 58 -5.72 -18.43 -10.36
N VAL A 59 -6.57 -17.67 -9.66
CA VAL A 59 -7.48 -18.19 -8.64
C VAL A 59 -8.54 -19.09 -9.27
N GLU A 60 -9.13 -18.67 -10.38
CA GLU A 60 -10.14 -19.43 -11.13
C GLU A 60 -9.58 -20.76 -11.66
N SER A 61 -8.33 -20.76 -12.16
CA SER A 61 -7.69 -21.98 -12.65
C SER A 61 -7.21 -22.90 -11.52
N GLY A 62 -7.10 -22.41 -10.30
CA GLY A 62 -6.58 -23.15 -9.15
C GLY A 62 -5.10 -23.56 -9.33
N SER A 63 -4.33 -22.81 -10.12
CA SER A 63 -2.95 -23.18 -10.43
C SER A 63 -2.01 -22.89 -9.26
N ASP A 64 -1.03 -23.77 -9.07
CA ASP A 64 0.06 -23.56 -8.12
C ASP A 64 1.19 -22.75 -8.78
N THR A 65 1.70 -21.76 -8.05
CA THR A 65 2.81 -20.89 -8.47
C THR A 65 4.13 -21.22 -7.75
N VAL A 66 4.14 -22.28 -6.95
CA VAL A 66 5.37 -22.76 -6.29
C VAL A 66 6.34 -23.27 -7.34
N THR A 67 7.54 -22.70 -7.34
CA THR A 67 8.66 -23.09 -8.20
C THR A 67 9.88 -23.42 -7.35
N GLY A 68 10.93 -23.93 -8.01
CA GLY A 68 12.27 -23.89 -7.43
C GLY A 68 12.73 -22.45 -7.15
N PHE A 69 13.76 -22.29 -6.32
CA PHE A 69 14.41 -21.00 -6.12
C PHE A 69 14.95 -20.45 -7.44
N PRO A 70 14.84 -19.13 -7.70
CA PRO A 70 15.34 -18.55 -8.94
C PRO A 70 16.87 -18.59 -9.01
N GLU A 71 17.41 -18.95 -10.17
CA GLU A 71 18.86 -19.05 -10.40
C GLU A 71 19.54 -17.68 -10.59
N ASP A 72 18.75 -16.64 -10.85
CA ASP A 72 19.20 -15.28 -11.17
C ASP A 72 19.46 -14.39 -9.95
N ARG A 73 19.27 -14.91 -8.72
CA ARG A 73 19.43 -14.14 -7.47
C ARG A 73 20.81 -14.26 -6.83
N GLY A 74 21.70 -15.05 -7.43
CA GLY A 74 23.03 -15.31 -6.89
C GLY A 74 23.00 -16.13 -5.58
N TRP A 75 21.90 -16.81 -5.31
CA TRP A 75 21.77 -17.71 -4.16
C TRP A 75 22.45 -19.02 -4.53
N GLY A 76 23.49 -19.42 -3.81
CA GLY A 76 24.15 -20.71 -4.03
C GLY A 76 23.24 -21.88 -3.60
N ILE A 77 22.23 -22.22 -4.40
CA ILE A 77 21.12 -23.13 -4.01
C ILE A 77 21.65 -24.49 -3.53
N ALA A 78 22.67 -25.04 -4.19
CA ALA A 78 23.30 -26.30 -3.81
C ALA A 78 23.88 -26.27 -2.38
N ASP A 79 24.41 -25.11 -1.98
CA ASP A 79 24.95 -24.87 -0.65
C ASP A 79 23.89 -24.39 0.35
N LEU A 80 22.64 -24.21 -0.05
CA LEU A 80 21.57 -23.77 0.85
C LEU A 80 20.72 -24.92 1.36
N TYR A 81 20.64 -26.04 0.64
CA TYR A 81 19.73 -27.13 0.99
C TYR A 81 20.33 -28.07 2.06
N ASP A 82 19.60 -28.26 3.17
CA ASP A 82 19.83 -29.30 4.18
C ASP A 82 18.49 -29.95 4.57
N PRO A 83 18.23 -31.20 4.16
CA PRO A 83 16.94 -31.87 4.41
C PRO A 83 16.65 -32.09 5.91
N LYS A 84 17.64 -31.98 6.80
CA LYS A 84 17.45 -32.16 8.25
C LYS A 84 17.14 -30.88 9.00
N ALA A 85 17.31 -29.70 8.36
CA ALA A 85 17.18 -28.39 9.00
C ALA A 85 18.06 -28.20 10.26
N GLU A 86 19.15 -28.95 10.38
CA GLU A 86 20.00 -28.98 11.59
C GLU A 86 21.15 -27.97 11.50
N GLN A 87 21.55 -27.58 10.29
CA GLN A 87 22.64 -26.64 10.07
C GLN A 87 22.14 -25.18 10.00
N SER A 88 22.77 -24.32 10.82
CA SER A 88 22.54 -22.87 10.76
C SER A 88 22.90 -22.32 9.37
N GLY A 89 22.02 -21.50 8.81
CA GLY A 89 22.19 -20.89 7.48
C GLY A 89 21.76 -21.76 6.30
N LYS A 90 21.22 -22.96 6.54
CA LYS A 90 20.62 -23.83 5.51
C LYS A 90 19.09 -23.82 5.60
N THR A 91 18.43 -24.27 4.54
CA THR A 91 16.98 -24.43 4.43
C THR A 91 16.65 -25.89 4.09
N TYR A 92 15.54 -26.39 4.63
CA TYR A 92 15.02 -27.72 4.30
C TYR A 92 14.07 -27.72 3.09
N THR A 93 13.83 -26.57 2.48
CA THR A 93 13.05 -26.42 1.25
C THR A 93 13.77 -25.55 0.24
N VAL A 94 13.71 -25.95 -1.03
CA VAL A 94 14.15 -25.18 -2.21
C VAL A 94 12.96 -24.78 -3.09
N GLN A 95 11.75 -24.91 -2.56
CA GLN A 95 10.50 -24.55 -3.23
C GLN A 95 9.93 -23.28 -2.60
N GLY A 96 9.41 -22.39 -3.43
CA GLY A 96 8.75 -21.16 -3.02
C GLY A 96 8.14 -20.43 -4.21
N SER A 97 7.38 -19.39 -3.94
CA SER A 97 6.76 -18.57 -4.99
C SER A 97 7.48 -17.22 -5.05
N PHE A 98 7.97 -16.87 -6.24
CA PHE A 98 8.81 -15.69 -6.46
C PHE A 98 8.19 -14.81 -7.54
N LEU A 99 8.45 -13.50 -7.45
CA LEU A 99 8.15 -12.58 -8.56
C LEU A 99 9.13 -12.85 -9.70
N ASP A 100 8.62 -12.90 -10.92
CA ASP A 100 9.38 -13.17 -12.15
C ASP A 100 10.48 -12.12 -12.37
N ASP A 101 10.12 -10.84 -12.26
CA ASP A 101 11.05 -9.72 -12.48
C ASP A 101 10.84 -8.60 -11.44
N PRO A 102 11.42 -8.73 -10.25
CA PRO A 102 11.38 -7.68 -9.23
C PRO A 102 12.50 -6.64 -9.39
N ALA A 103 13.42 -6.84 -10.35
CA ALA A 103 14.49 -5.88 -10.63
C ALA A 103 14.07 -4.86 -11.69
N GLY A 104 13.16 -5.25 -12.58
CA GLY A 104 12.50 -4.41 -13.57
C GLY A 104 11.89 -3.17 -12.93
N PHE A 105 12.24 -2.02 -13.49
CA PHE A 105 11.74 -0.72 -13.09
C PHE A 105 11.94 0.25 -14.24
N ASP A 106 10.92 1.06 -14.57
CA ASP A 106 11.05 2.18 -15.50
C ASP A 106 11.31 3.49 -14.73
N PRO A 107 12.58 3.91 -14.56
CA PRO A 107 12.88 5.08 -13.74
C PRO A 107 12.53 6.40 -14.43
N GLU A 108 12.42 6.44 -15.76
CA GLU A 108 12.17 7.68 -16.51
C GLU A 108 10.75 8.18 -16.27
N VAL A 109 9.77 7.27 -16.18
CA VAL A 109 8.36 7.59 -15.87
C VAL A 109 8.24 8.32 -14.52
N PHE A 110 9.09 7.98 -13.55
CA PHE A 110 9.11 8.58 -12.21
C PHE A 110 10.11 9.73 -12.06
N GLY A 111 10.84 10.10 -13.13
CA GLY A 111 11.86 11.15 -13.06
C GLY A 111 13.08 10.78 -12.22
N ILE A 112 13.35 9.48 -12.06
CA ILE A 112 14.44 8.92 -11.26
C ILE A 112 15.65 8.66 -12.17
N SER A 113 16.85 8.97 -11.69
CA SER A 113 18.06 8.70 -12.47
C SER A 113 18.38 7.20 -12.50
N PRO A 114 18.99 6.65 -13.57
CA PRO A 114 19.39 5.23 -13.61
C PRO A 114 20.29 4.81 -12.45
N ARG A 115 21.15 5.72 -11.97
CA ARG A 115 22.02 5.47 -10.80
C ARG A 115 21.21 5.33 -9.52
N GLU A 116 20.21 6.18 -9.33
CA GLU A 116 19.34 6.14 -8.16
C GLU A 116 18.45 4.89 -8.19
N ALA A 117 17.87 4.57 -9.36
CA ALA A 117 17.08 3.37 -9.56
C ALA A 117 17.81 2.09 -9.14
N LEU A 118 19.10 1.95 -9.48
CA LEU A 118 19.92 0.80 -9.08
C LEU A 118 20.09 0.69 -7.55
N ALA A 119 20.11 1.81 -6.83
CA ALA A 119 20.27 1.86 -5.39
C ALA A 119 18.95 1.70 -4.61
N MET A 120 17.80 1.84 -5.29
CA MET A 120 16.48 1.71 -4.66
C MET A 120 16.19 0.28 -4.25
N ASP A 121 15.48 0.10 -3.13
CA ASP A 121 14.95 -1.20 -2.74
C ASP A 121 13.89 -1.66 -3.77
N PRO A 122 13.91 -2.91 -4.26
CA PRO A 122 12.87 -3.48 -5.11
C PRO A 122 11.45 -3.25 -4.59
N GLN A 123 11.23 -3.27 -3.26
CA GLN A 123 9.92 -2.99 -2.66
C GLN A 123 9.43 -1.57 -2.96
N GLN A 124 10.34 -0.58 -2.97
CA GLN A 124 10.02 0.80 -3.29
C GLN A 124 9.68 0.97 -4.78
N ARG A 125 10.46 0.30 -5.66
CA ARG A 125 10.21 0.31 -7.11
C ARG A 125 8.85 -0.30 -7.45
N LEU A 126 8.55 -1.47 -6.90
CA LEU A 126 7.25 -2.13 -7.07
C LEU A 126 6.11 -1.27 -6.52
N LEU A 127 6.30 -0.61 -5.37
CA LEU A 127 5.28 0.27 -4.81
C LEU A 127 4.98 1.46 -5.73
N LEU A 128 6.00 2.05 -6.37
CA LEU A 128 5.80 3.14 -7.34
C LEU A 128 5.01 2.68 -8.56
N GLU A 129 5.40 1.57 -9.18
CA GLU A 129 4.70 1.02 -10.35
C GLU A 129 3.25 0.64 -10.03
N THR A 130 3.05 -0.15 -8.97
CA THR A 130 1.70 -0.60 -8.60
C THR A 130 0.80 0.54 -8.16
N SER A 131 1.34 1.59 -7.54
CA SER A 131 0.57 2.79 -7.21
C SER A 131 0.14 3.53 -8.48
N TRP A 132 1.01 3.65 -9.47
CA TRP A 132 0.69 4.25 -10.76
C TRP A 132 -0.43 3.48 -11.47
N GLU A 133 -0.29 2.17 -11.59
CA GLU A 133 -1.29 1.28 -12.20
C GLU A 133 -2.63 1.34 -11.47
N THR A 134 -2.61 1.47 -10.14
CA THR A 134 -3.83 1.61 -9.33
C THR A 134 -4.62 2.86 -9.73
N PHE A 135 -3.94 3.98 -9.98
CA PHE A 135 -4.58 5.20 -10.48
C PHE A 135 -5.11 5.01 -11.90
N GLU A 136 -4.34 4.39 -12.79
CA GLU A 136 -4.77 4.12 -14.17
C GLU A 136 -6.00 3.22 -14.22
N HIS A 137 -6.03 2.14 -13.42
CA HIS A 137 -7.20 1.27 -13.28
C HIS A 137 -8.41 1.98 -12.69
N ALA A 138 -8.20 2.98 -11.82
CA ALA A 138 -9.27 3.84 -11.32
C ALA A 138 -9.75 4.88 -12.35
N GLY A 139 -9.13 4.96 -13.54
CA GLY A 139 -9.43 5.98 -14.54
C GLY A 139 -9.00 7.39 -14.12
N ILE A 140 -8.05 7.50 -13.19
CA ILE A 140 -7.53 8.76 -12.67
C ILE A 140 -6.15 9.01 -13.29
N ASP A 141 -5.93 10.19 -13.86
CA ASP A 141 -4.57 10.61 -14.25
C ASP A 141 -3.73 10.80 -12.98
N PRO A 142 -2.64 10.02 -12.76
CA PRO A 142 -1.82 10.13 -11.56
C PRO A 142 -1.22 11.52 -11.35
N ARG A 143 -1.06 12.30 -12.42
CA ARG A 143 -0.52 13.67 -12.35
C ARG A 143 -1.57 14.67 -11.87
N SER A 144 -2.86 14.37 -12.08
CA SER A 144 -3.96 15.25 -11.70
C SER A 144 -4.15 15.38 -10.18
N VAL A 145 -3.66 14.41 -9.40
CA VAL A 145 -3.77 14.40 -7.94
C VAL A 145 -2.58 15.07 -7.25
N HIS A 146 -1.64 15.65 -8.00
CA HIS A 146 -0.51 16.37 -7.44
C HIS A 146 -0.98 17.58 -6.62
N GLY A 147 -0.60 17.62 -5.34
CA GLY A 147 -1.01 18.67 -4.40
C GLY A 147 -2.38 18.46 -3.75
N ALA A 148 -3.09 17.37 -4.08
CA ALA A 148 -4.31 16.98 -3.41
C ALA A 148 -4.01 16.34 -2.04
N GLN A 149 -5.03 16.29 -1.16
CA GLN A 149 -4.93 15.63 0.14
C GLN A 149 -5.12 14.11 -0.02
N VAL A 150 -4.11 13.43 -0.56
CA VAL A 150 -4.08 11.97 -0.72
C VAL A 150 -3.24 11.36 0.40
N GLY A 151 -3.85 10.47 1.19
CA GLY A 151 -3.13 9.67 2.20
C GLY A 151 -2.52 8.41 1.58
N VAL A 152 -1.28 8.09 1.93
CA VAL A 152 -0.61 6.85 1.53
C VAL A 152 -0.34 6.01 2.77
N PHE A 153 -0.87 4.79 2.79
CA PHE A 153 -0.70 3.83 3.88
C PHE A 153 -0.08 2.56 3.30
N THR A 154 1.13 2.22 3.74
CA THR A 154 1.87 1.05 3.24
C THR A 154 2.46 0.22 4.38
N GLY A 155 2.45 -1.09 4.21
CA GLY A 155 3.12 -2.04 5.09
C GLY A 155 4.37 -2.58 4.41
N LEU A 156 5.54 -2.18 4.89
CA LEU A 156 6.84 -2.63 4.39
C LEU A 156 7.63 -3.24 5.55
N SER A 157 8.31 -4.37 5.31
CA SER A 157 9.19 -4.98 6.30
C SER A 157 10.57 -5.26 5.70
N GLY A 158 11.62 -4.95 6.48
CA GLY A 158 13.02 -5.20 6.12
C GLY A 158 13.54 -4.43 4.91
N ILE A 159 14.17 -3.27 5.14
CA ILE A 159 14.93 -2.53 4.12
C ILE A 159 16.39 -3.05 4.12
N ASP A 160 16.56 -4.36 3.96
CA ASP A 160 17.87 -5.01 4.01
C ASP A 160 18.57 -5.04 2.65
N TYR A 161 17.91 -4.58 1.58
CA TYR A 161 18.44 -4.65 0.22
C TYR A 161 19.78 -3.91 0.09
N ALA A 162 19.88 -2.66 0.57
CA ALA A 162 21.13 -1.89 0.54
C ALA A 162 22.23 -2.52 1.43
N ALA A 163 21.85 -3.03 2.60
CA ALA A 163 22.77 -3.66 3.54
C ALA A 163 23.36 -4.98 2.99
N ARG A 164 22.58 -5.74 2.21
CA ARG A 164 23.01 -7.00 1.58
C ARG A 164 23.65 -6.83 0.21
N ALA A 165 23.39 -5.72 -0.50
CA ALA A 165 23.99 -5.38 -1.79
C ALA A 165 25.37 -4.69 -1.67
N GLY A 166 25.91 -4.50 -0.46
CA GLY A 166 27.24 -3.93 -0.24
C GLY A 166 27.33 -2.40 -0.39
N GLY A 167 26.20 -1.69 -0.45
CA GLY A 167 26.15 -0.24 -0.59
C GLY A 167 26.02 0.46 0.77
N ALA A 168 26.96 1.35 1.10
CA ALA A 168 26.78 2.27 2.22
C ALA A 168 25.49 3.11 2.00
N PRO A 169 24.63 3.28 3.03
CA PRO A 169 23.40 4.04 2.87
C PRO A 169 23.70 5.49 2.47
N PRO A 170 22.97 6.09 1.50
CA PRO A 170 23.10 7.52 1.23
C PRO A 170 22.70 8.31 2.48
N ARG A 171 23.54 9.30 2.84
CA ARG A 171 23.30 10.17 4.01
C ARG A 171 22.00 10.93 3.81
N THR A 172 20.93 10.52 4.49
CA THR A 172 19.70 11.29 4.55
C THR A 172 19.93 12.51 5.43
N SER A 173 19.89 13.71 4.83
CA SER A 173 19.82 14.95 5.58
C SER A 173 18.49 14.98 6.32
N ARG A 174 18.55 14.90 7.65
CA ARG A 174 17.40 14.97 8.54
C ARG A 174 16.73 16.34 8.38
N VAL A 175 15.62 16.41 7.64
CA VAL A 175 14.74 17.59 7.70
C VAL A 175 13.91 17.44 8.97
N THR A 176 14.34 18.11 10.03
CA THR A 176 13.55 18.26 11.24
C THR A 176 12.52 19.35 10.98
N SER A 177 11.26 18.99 10.76
CA SER A 177 10.14 19.92 10.88
C SER A 177 9.99 20.32 12.36
N SER A 178 10.26 21.58 12.66
CA SER A 178 10.04 22.18 13.99
C SER A 178 8.53 22.25 14.28
N PRO A 179 8.05 21.82 15.46
CA PRO A 179 6.67 22.03 15.84
C PRO A 179 6.48 23.50 16.23
N ALA A 180 5.62 24.21 15.51
CA ALA A 180 5.05 25.46 15.99
C ALA A 180 4.04 25.12 17.11
N THR A 181 4.40 25.44 18.36
CA THR A 181 3.47 25.48 19.49
C THR A 181 2.62 26.77 19.39
N PRO A 182 1.36 26.76 19.89
CA PRO A 182 0.41 27.86 19.75
C PRO A 182 0.73 29.08 20.63
#